data_AF-A0A3D4JY10-F1
#
_entry.id   AF-A0A3D4JY10-F1
#
_cell.length_a   1.000
_cell.length_b   1.000
_cell.length_c   1.000
_cell.angle_alpha   90.00
_cell.angle_beta   90.00
_cell.angle_gamma   90.00
#
_symmetry.space_group_name_H-M   'P 1'
#
loop_
_entity.id
_entity.type
_entity.pdbx_description
1 polymer ?
#
loop_
_entity_poly.entity_id
_entity_poly.type
_entity_poly.pdbx_seq_one_letter_code
_entity_poly.pdbx_strand_id
1 'polypeptide(L)'
;GFQLEGVTSYDAAETNVGVSYIQKTSKKNKTVLTIYIYPKKYIDNQLLRDEFYNYDYALNQNSNDHVEINPLFGTLSNENLKVGFVYALFNNAMGQQDFFNGVKYVNKNSLLSIYECGGWTFKTRVSSDDMTKDQLKELKDKVENYFGILNLASIKTLPIHKVPDIILSSSVKRDSMMTKAVTEAAQAKIVWLSKNLEKKEILTGFHDMKIDSEIYSVEKMLEFYKAHENDWKINPDTKKYFEEMTRIAENGRLKDHIYEKYHGVIDYPEGEARKADYIQFKIDKNISEDTNEIFYKIFYRLQ
;
A
#
# COMPACT_ATOMS: atom_id res chain seq x y z
N GLY A 1 17.17 27.36 -4.68
CA GLY A 1 16.47 26.39 -3.82
C GLY A 1 15.01 26.31 -4.21
N PHE A 2 14.25 25.44 -3.55
CA PHE A 2 12.80 25.35 -3.72
C PHE A 2 12.10 26.60 -3.16
N GLN A 3 11.09 27.10 -3.87
CA GLN A 3 10.23 28.22 -3.46
C GLN A 3 8.80 27.71 -3.32
N LEU A 4 8.03 28.24 -2.37
CA LEU A 4 6.62 27.91 -2.21
C LEU A 4 5.86 28.32 -3.48
N GLU A 5 5.14 27.37 -4.08
CA GLU A 5 4.26 27.60 -5.23
C GLU A 5 2.81 27.78 -4.77
N GLY A 6 2.36 26.97 -3.80
CA GLY A 6 1.01 27.09 -3.26
C GLY A 6 0.73 26.14 -2.12
N VAL A 7 -0.34 26.46 -1.40
CA VAL A 7 -0.94 25.62 -0.35
C VAL A 7 -2.39 25.40 -0.76
N THR A 8 -2.81 24.13 -0.83
CA THR A 8 -4.18 23.74 -1.19
C THR A 8 -4.75 22.87 -0.08
N SER A 9 -5.96 23.18 0.36
CA SER A 9 -6.75 22.27 1.19
C SER A 9 -7.69 21.45 0.30
N TYR A 10 -7.85 20.18 0.64
CA TYR A 10 -8.74 19.23 -0.04
C TYR A 10 -9.98 18.88 0.81
N ASP A 11 -10.22 19.59 1.91
CA ASP A 11 -11.36 19.40 2.80
C ASP A 11 -11.87 20.73 3.37
N ALA A 12 -13.17 20.83 3.64
CA ALA A 12 -13.75 22.07 4.19
C ALA A 12 -13.22 22.44 5.58
N ALA A 13 -12.62 21.49 6.30
CA ALA A 13 -12.03 21.71 7.62
C ALA A 13 -10.55 22.16 7.56
N GLU A 14 -9.98 22.28 6.36
CA GLU A 14 -8.58 22.70 6.14
C GLU A 14 -7.52 21.82 6.84
N THR A 15 -7.84 20.55 7.07
CA THR A 15 -6.92 19.59 7.71
C THR A 15 -6.19 18.70 6.71
N ASN A 16 -6.72 18.58 5.48
CA ASN A 16 -6.11 17.88 4.37
C ASN A 16 -5.33 18.84 3.49
N VAL A 17 -4.04 19.02 3.80
CA VAL A 17 -3.21 20.06 3.17
C VAL A 17 -2.19 19.45 2.21
N GLY A 18 -2.17 19.95 0.98
CA GLY A 18 -1.09 19.80 0.03
C GLY A 18 -0.27 21.08 -0.09
N VAL A 19 1.04 20.97 0.04
CA VAL A 19 1.98 22.08 -0.14
C VAL A 19 2.88 21.79 -1.32
N SER A 20 2.87 22.67 -2.32
CA SER A 20 3.70 22.54 -3.51
C SER A 20 4.83 23.55 -3.47
N TYR A 21 6.03 23.06 -3.76
CA TYR A 21 7.25 23.83 -3.91
C TYR A 21 7.81 23.64 -5.31
N ILE A 22 8.35 24.71 -5.88
CA ILE A 22 8.96 24.69 -7.21
C ILE A 22 10.42 25.12 -7.16
N GLN A 23 11.27 24.40 -7.87
CA GLN A 23 12.62 24.79 -8.19
C GLN A 23 12.74 24.94 -9.70
N LYS A 24 13.07 26.14 -10.18
CA LYS A 24 13.34 26.41 -11.60
C LYS A 24 14.84 26.46 -11.83
N THR A 25 15.38 25.54 -12.62
CA THR A 25 16.80 25.55 -13.05
C THR A 25 16.97 26.38 -14.33
N SER A 26 15.91 26.52 -15.13
CA SER A 26 15.84 27.43 -16.28
C SER A 26 14.41 27.94 -16.49
N LYS A 27 14.18 28.73 -17.56
CA LYS A 27 12.82 29.11 -17.97
C LYS A 27 11.96 27.92 -18.39
N LYS A 28 12.57 26.80 -18.79
CA LYS A 28 11.89 25.60 -19.31
C LYS A 28 11.92 24.42 -18.35
N ASN A 29 12.92 24.36 -17.47
CA ASN A 29 13.14 23.22 -16.58
C ASN A 29 12.69 23.57 -15.17
N LYS A 30 11.79 22.74 -14.62
CA LYS A 30 11.33 22.83 -13.25
C LYS A 30 11.25 21.47 -12.58
N THR A 31 11.49 21.49 -11.28
CA THR A 31 11.15 20.41 -10.36
C THR A 31 10.04 20.90 -9.45
N VAL A 32 8.96 20.14 -9.37
CA VAL A 32 7.85 20.38 -8.45
C VAL A 32 7.87 19.30 -7.38
N LEU A 33 7.96 19.70 -6.13
CA LEU A 33 7.83 18.86 -4.94
C LEU A 33 6.49 19.18 -4.30
N THR A 34 5.60 18.21 -4.19
CA THR A 34 4.33 18.34 -3.46
C THR A 34 4.33 17.43 -2.25
N ILE A 35 3.96 17.98 -1.11
CA ILE A 35 3.90 17.29 0.18
C ILE A 35 2.46 17.31 0.64
N TYR A 36 1.92 16.14 0.94
CA TYR A 36 0.59 15.97 1.51
C TYR A 36 0.75 15.58 2.96
N ILE A 37 0.13 16.35 3.85
CA ILE A 37 0.14 16.10 5.28
C ILE A 37 -1.26 16.32 5.84
N TYR A 38 -1.80 15.29 6.49
CA TYR A 38 -3.14 15.38 7.04
C TYR A 38 -3.42 14.31 8.11
N PRO A 39 -4.24 14.63 9.13
CA PRO A 39 -4.56 13.70 10.18
C PRO A 39 -5.59 12.67 9.69
N LYS A 40 -5.48 11.44 10.19
CA LYS A 40 -6.43 10.36 9.92
C LYS A 40 -7.28 10.08 11.16
N LYS A 41 -8.53 9.67 10.94
CA LYS A 41 -9.45 9.22 12.00
C LYS A 41 -9.35 7.71 12.24
N TYR A 42 -8.89 6.97 11.24
CA TYR A 42 -8.65 5.54 11.29
C TYR A 42 -7.42 5.20 10.45
N ILE A 43 -6.72 4.15 10.87
CA ILE A 43 -5.58 3.59 10.14
C ILE A 43 -5.86 2.10 10.02
N ASP A 44 -5.91 1.61 8.78
CA ASP A 44 -6.06 0.20 8.48
C ASP A 44 -4.79 -0.37 7.87
N ASN A 45 -4.67 -1.70 7.92
CA ASN A 45 -3.50 -2.43 7.44
C ASN A 45 -3.26 -2.34 5.93
N GLN A 46 -4.22 -1.84 5.14
CA GLN A 46 -4.05 -1.71 3.69
C GLN A 46 -3.72 -0.29 3.24
N LEU A 47 -3.61 0.66 4.16
CA LEU A 47 -3.47 2.09 3.86
C LEU A 47 -2.36 2.39 2.83
N LEU A 48 -1.15 1.86 3.03
CA LEU A 48 -0.04 2.10 2.10
C LEU A 48 -0.33 1.55 0.71
N ARG A 49 -0.90 0.34 0.63
CA ARG A 49 -1.24 -0.31 -0.63
C ARG A 49 -2.29 0.49 -1.39
N ASP A 50 -3.37 0.85 -0.70
CA ASP A 50 -4.46 1.62 -1.28
C ASP A 50 -3.97 2.99 -1.78
N GLU A 51 -3.14 3.69 -1.00
CA GLU A 51 -2.59 5.01 -1.40
C GLU A 51 -1.62 4.93 -2.58
N PHE A 52 -0.85 3.86 -2.68
CA PHE A 52 0.06 3.60 -3.80
C PHE A 52 -0.72 3.23 -5.05
N TYR A 53 -1.66 2.28 -4.96
CA TYR A 53 -2.51 1.84 -6.06
C TYR A 53 -3.39 2.97 -6.60
N ASN A 54 -4.01 3.77 -5.72
CA ASN A 54 -4.79 4.94 -6.13
C ASN A 54 -3.93 5.96 -6.89
N TYR A 55 -2.66 6.09 -6.52
CA TYR A 55 -1.74 6.94 -7.27
C TYR A 55 -1.37 6.35 -8.62
N ASP A 56 -1.08 5.05 -8.69
CA ASP A 56 -0.79 4.36 -9.95
C ASP A 56 -1.93 4.53 -10.96
N TYR A 57 -3.16 4.28 -10.50
CA TYR A 57 -4.35 4.46 -11.30
C TYR A 57 -4.47 5.91 -11.80
N ALA A 58 -4.37 6.89 -10.91
CA ALA A 58 -4.44 8.30 -11.28
C ALA A 58 -3.31 8.73 -12.23
N LEU A 59 -2.10 8.21 -12.05
CA LEU A 59 -0.95 8.47 -12.90
C LEU A 59 -1.22 7.98 -14.33
N ASN A 60 -1.68 6.73 -14.47
CA ASN A 60 -1.96 6.12 -15.77
C ASN A 60 -3.15 6.78 -16.50
N GLN A 61 -4.11 7.37 -15.78
CA GLN A 61 -5.17 8.18 -16.39
C GLN A 61 -4.68 9.54 -16.93
N ASN A 62 -3.56 10.07 -16.42
CA ASN A 62 -3.05 11.40 -16.76
C ASN A 62 -1.76 11.36 -17.60
N SER A 63 -1.27 10.17 -17.92
CA SER A 63 -0.09 9.94 -18.74
C SER A 63 -0.50 9.64 -20.18
N ASN A 64 0.33 10.02 -21.16
CA ASN A 64 0.10 9.63 -22.56
C ASN A 64 0.35 8.14 -22.79
N ASP A 65 1.29 7.57 -22.03
CA ASP A 65 1.73 6.19 -22.15
C ASP A 65 1.49 5.46 -20.82
N HIS A 66 1.33 4.14 -20.89
CA HIS A 66 1.28 3.31 -19.69
C HIS A 66 2.58 3.45 -18.90
N VAL A 67 2.45 3.70 -17.60
CA VAL A 67 3.56 3.80 -16.67
C VAL A 67 3.47 2.64 -15.70
N GLU A 68 4.46 1.76 -15.76
CA GLU A 68 4.66 0.73 -14.75
C GLU A 68 5.46 1.32 -13.58
N ILE A 69 4.84 1.41 -12.41
CA ILE A 69 5.51 1.85 -11.19
C ILE A 69 5.88 0.65 -10.31
N ASN A 70 7.18 0.45 -10.13
CA ASN A 70 7.69 -0.62 -9.28
C ASN A 70 7.86 -0.11 -7.84
N PRO A 71 7.12 -0.67 -6.85
CA PRO A 71 7.24 -0.26 -5.47
C PRO A 71 8.59 -0.70 -4.89
N LEU A 72 9.19 0.19 -4.11
CA LEU A 72 10.36 -0.04 -3.29
C LEU A 72 9.99 0.22 -1.83
N PHE A 73 10.50 -0.62 -0.94
CA PHE A 73 10.15 -0.59 0.48
C PHE A 73 11.34 -0.12 1.30
N GLY A 74 11.06 0.58 2.40
CA GLY A 74 12.08 1.00 3.33
C GLY A 74 11.54 1.30 4.71
N THR A 75 12.46 1.55 5.64
CA THR A 75 12.12 1.94 7.01
C THR A 75 13.01 3.09 7.49
N LEU A 76 12.43 3.97 8.29
CA LEU A 76 13.15 4.96 9.10
C LEU A 76 13.04 4.51 10.55
N SER A 77 14.13 4.55 11.33
CA SER A 77 14.08 4.16 12.74
C SER A 77 14.92 5.10 13.61
N ASN A 78 14.45 5.34 14.83
CA ASN A 78 15.24 5.82 15.96
C ASN A 78 15.03 4.89 17.16
N GLU A 79 15.40 5.33 18.36
CA GLU A 79 15.24 4.57 19.62
C GLU A 79 13.77 4.30 19.97
N ASN A 80 12.84 5.19 19.59
CA ASN A 80 11.46 5.18 20.05
C ASN A 80 10.47 4.67 19.00
N LEU A 81 10.74 4.91 17.71
CA LEU A 81 9.82 4.69 16.61
C LEU A 81 10.53 4.10 15.40
N LYS A 82 9.75 3.34 14.62
CA LYS A 82 10.14 2.82 13.31
C LYS A 82 8.98 3.02 12.35
N VAL A 83 9.20 3.79 11.29
CA VAL A 83 8.22 4.14 10.26
C VAL A 83 8.51 3.33 9.01
N GLY A 84 7.52 2.61 8.51
CA GLY A 84 7.56 1.91 7.23
C GLY A 84 7.14 2.84 6.11
N PHE A 85 7.71 2.67 4.93
CA PHE A 85 7.31 3.45 3.76
C PHE A 85 7.43 2.65 2.47
N VAL A 86 6.63 3.06 1.49
CA VAL A 86 6.70 2.60 0.10
C VAL A 86 6.98 3.80 -0.79
N TYR A 87 7.87 3.63 -1.75
CA TYR A 87 8.23 4.67 -2.70
C TYR A 87 8.48 4.10 -4.09
N ALA A 88 8.47 4.94 -5.12
CA ALA A 88 8.75 4.54 -6.49
C ALA A 88 9.46 5.65 -7.25
N LEU A 89 10.41 5.28 -8.12
CA LEU A 89 11.15 6.17 -9.01
C LEU A 89 10.91 5.75 -10.46
N PHE A 90 10.20 6.57 -11.22
CA PHE A 90 9.70 6.20 -12.55
C PHE A 90 9.75 7.37 -13.52
N ASN A 91 9.64 7.04 -14.81
CA ASN A 91 9.55 8.03 -15.87
C ASN A 91 8.11 8.06 -16.35
N ASN A 92 7.59 9.24 -16.70
CA ASN A 92 6.24 9.39 -17.22
C ASN A 92 6.13 10.56 -18.20
N ALA A 93 5.08 10.57 -19.01
CA ALA A 93 4.76 11.67 -19.92
C ALA A 93 3.52 12.40 -19.41
N MET A 94 3.70 13.47 -18.64
CA MET A 94 2.58 14.18 -18.00
C MET A 94 1.96 15.21 -18.94
N GLY A 95 0.63 15.21 -19.02
CA GLY A 95 -0.14 16.24 -19.70
C GLY A 95 0.00 17.60 -19.00
N GLN A 96 0.29 18.64 -19.77
CA GLN A 96 0.31 20.03 -19.32
C GLN A 96 -0.57 20.85 -20.27
N GLN A 97 -1.23 21.87 -19.73
CA GLN A 97 -2.03 22.77 -20.57
C GLN A 97 -1.13 23.45 -21.61
N ASP A 98 -1.55 23.37 -22.87
CA ASP A 98 -0.90 24.03 -23.99
C ASP A 98 -1.93 24.92 -24.68
N PHE A 99 -1.65 26.22 -24.78
CA PHE A 99 -2.61 27.20 -25.28
C PHE A 99 -3.04 26.91 -26.73
N PHE A 100 -2.15 26.32 -27.55
CA PHE A 100 -2.43 26.06 -28.96
C PHE A 100 -3.01 24.67 -29.20
N ASN A 101 -2.58 23.66 -28.44
CA ASN A 101 -2.90 22.26 -28.69
C ASN A 101 -3.80 21.63 -27.61
N GLY A 102 -4.27 22.41 -26.63
CA GLY A 102 -5.04 21.96 -25.48
C GLY A 102 -4.17 21.29 -24.42
N VAL A 103 -3.53 20.17 -24.77
CA VAL A 103 -2.62 19.42 -23.91
C VAL A 103 -1.33 19.08 -24.63
N LYS A 104 -0.21 19.35 -23.99
CA LYS A 104 1.12 18.88 -24.40
C LYS A 104 1.66 17.92 -23.35
N TYR A 105 2.13 16.78 -23.80
CA TYR A 105 2.82 15.82 -22.94
C TYR A 105 4.31 16.13 -22.82
N VAL A 106 4.81 16.10 -21.60
CA VAL A 106 6.21 16.38 -21.29
C VAL A 106 6.76 15.23 -20.47
N ASN A 107 7.91 14.70 -20.91
CA ASN A 107 8.62 13.65 -20.19
C ASN A 107 9.15 14.17 -18.85
N LYS A 108 8.96 13.39 -17.81
CA LYS A 108 9.31 13.71 -16.44
C LYS A 108 9.96 12.51 -15.77
N ASN A 109 10.93 12.79 -14.91
CA ASN A 109 11.38 11.86 -13.89
C ASN A 109 10.60 12.17 -12.62
N SER A 110 9.99 11.13 -12.04
CA SER A 110 9.04 11.27 -10.96
C SER A 110 9.39 10.38 -9.77
N LEU A 111 9.01 10.85 -8.59
CA LEU A 111 9.11 10.15 -7.32
C LEU A 111 7.75 10.17 -6.63
N LEU A 112 7.34 9.02 -6.10
CA LEU A 112 6.29 8.91 -5.08
C LEU A 112 6.93 8.36 -3.81
N SER A 113 6.59 8.88 -2.63
CA SER A 113 6.90 8.26 -1.34
C SER A 113 5.72 8.41 -0.38
N ILE A 114 5.33 7.33 0.30
CA ILE A 114 4.18 7.27 1.21
C ILE A 114 4.63 6.57 2.50
N TYR A 115 4.32 7.16 3.65
CA TYR A 115 4.83 6.73 4.95
C TYR A 115 3.70 6.35 5.91
N GLU A 116 3.92 5.31 6.71
CA GLU A 116 3.08 4.97 7.87
C GLU A 116 3.49 5.83 9.08
N CYS A 117 2.89 7.02 9.21
CA CYS A 117 3.23 7.99 10.25
C CYS A 117 2.22 8.01 11.41
N GLY A 118 1.80 6.83 11.89
CA GLY A 118 0.80 6.70 12.93
C GLY A 118 -0.53 7.30 12.48
N GLY A 119 -1.03 8.28 13.22
CA GLY A 119 -2.28 8.98 12.93
C GLY A 119 -2.19 10.10 11.89
N TRP A 120 -1.07 10.20 11.18
CA TRP A 120 -0.86 11.14 10.11
C TRP A 120 -0.59 10.42 8.80
N THR A 121 -1.13 10.98 7.71
CA THR A 121 -0.59 10.69 6.38
C THR A 121 0.50 11.68 6.07
N PHE A 122 1.64 11.15 5.62
CA PHE A 122 2.68 11.92 4.98
C PHE A 122 2.99 11.28 3.63
N LYS A 123 2.92 12.06 2.56
CA LYS A 123 3.14 11.60 1.19
C LYS A 123 3.86 12.68 0.40
N THR A 124 4.86 12.29 -0.37
CA THR A 124 5.61 13.20 -1.23
C THR A 124 5.47 12.75 -2.68
N ARG A 125 5.28 13.74 -3.55
CA ARG A 125 5.30 13.57 -5.01
C ARG A 125 6.30 14.54 -5.58
N VAL A 126 7.21 14.06 -6.41
CA VAL A 126 8.12 14.92 -7.15
C VAL A 126 7.95 14.64 -8.63
N SER A 127 7.92 15.71 -9.43
CA SER A 127 8.07 15.63 -10.87
C SER A 127 9.15 16.60 -11.32
N SER A 128 10.12 16.13 -12.10
CA SER A 128 11.26 16.92 -12.56
C SER A 128 11.48 16.80 -14.06
N ASP A 129 11.87 17.90 -14.69
CA ASP A 129 12.32 17.95 -16.08
C ASP A 129 13.76 17.43 -16.27
N ASP A 130 14.61 17.51 -15.23
CA ASP A 130 16.07 17.35 -15.39
C ASP A 130 16.77 16.54 -14.28
N MET A 131 16.10 16.24 -13.16
CA MET A 131 16.70 15.41 -12.11
C MET A 131 16.79 13.94 -12.54
N THR A 132 17.93 13.30 -12.27
CA THR A 132 18.09 11.85 -12.39
C THR A 132 17.37 11.10 -11.26
N LYS A 133 17.21 9.78 -11.39
CA LYS A 133 16.64 8.93 -10.32
C LYS A 133 17.44 9.03 -9.01
N ASP A 134 18.76 9.12 -9.09
CA ASP A 134 19.63 9.27 -7.92
C ASP A 134 19.42 10.62 -7.24
N GLN A 135 19.31 11.71 -8.01
CA GLN A 135 19.02 13.03 -7.48
C GLN A 135 17.62 13.11 -6.84
N LEU A 136 16.63 12.43 -7.41
CA LEU A 136 15.29 12.31 -6.81
C LEU A 136 15.34 11.53 -5.50
N LYS A 137 16.15 10.47 -5.42
CA LYS A 137 16.38 9.72 -4.20
C LYS A 137 17.05 10.58 -3.12
N GLU A 138 18.10 11.33 -3.47
CA GLU A 138 18.71 12.29 -2.54
C GLU A 138 17.71 13.36 -2.06
N LEU A 139 16.83 13.84 -2.95
CA LEU A 139 15.79 14.80 -2.59
C LEU A 139 14.78 14.18 -1.61
N LYS A 140 14.37 12.93 -1.81
CA LYS A 140 13.53 12.17 -0.87
C LYS A 140 14.15 12.19 0.52
N ASP A 141 15.42 11.81 0.62
CA ASP A 141 16.12 11.69 1.90
C ASP A 141 16.30 13.07 2.57
N LYS A 142 16.51 14.14 1.79
CA LYS A 142 16.51 15.53 2.30
C LYS A 142 15.14 15.95 2.85
N VAL A 143 14.06 15.61 2.14
CA VAL A 143 12.68 15.91 2.59
C VAL A 143 12.37 15.14 3.87
N GLU A 144 12.74 13.88 3.96
CA GLU A 144 12.55 13.06 5.17
C GLU A 144 13.21 13.68 6.40
N ASN A 145 14.46 14.13 6.24
CA ASN A 145 15.21 14.77 7.31
C ASN A 145 14.66 16.15 7.67
N TYR A 146 14.32 16.97 6.67
CA TYR A 146 13.83 18.34 6.89
C TYR A 146 12.48 18.36 7.61
N PHE A 147 11.53 17.50 7.19
CA PHE A 147 10.21 17.41 7.81
C PHE A 147 10.19 16.53 9.06
N GLY A 148 11.27 15.79 9.32
CA GLY A 148 11.41 14.94 10.50
C GLY A 148 10.29 13.91 10.58
N ILE A 149 10.22 12.97 9.64
CA ILE A 149 9.13 11.97 9.56
C ILE A 149 8.90 11.23 10.87
N LEU A 150 9.98 10.88 11.57
CA LEU A 150 9.90 10.23 12.89
C LEU A 150 9.27 11.14 13.97
N ASN A 151 9.50 12.45 13.89
CA ASN A 151 8.85 13.42 14.79
C ASN A 151 7.37 13.57 14.45
N LEU A 152 7.00 13.58 13.17
CA LEU A 152 5.59 13.59 12.77
C LEU A 152 4.85 12.35 13.28
N ALA A 153 5.45 11.17 13.11
CA ALA A 153 4.87 9.92 13.58
C ALA A 153 4.71 9.84 15.11
N SER A 154 5.50 10.61 15.87
CA SER A 154 5.41 10.64 17.34
C SER A 154 4.24 11.48 17.86
N ILE A 155 3.71 12.42 17.05
CA ILE A 155 2.61 13.30 17.46
C ILE A 155 1.35 12.51 17.78
N LYS A 156 1.05 11.48 16.98
CA LYS A 156 -0.13 10.64 17.15
C LYS A 156 0.20 9.21 16.80
N THR A 157 0.57 8.40 17.80
CA THR A 157 0.85 6.97 17.61
C THR A 157 -0.41 6.13 17.61
N LEU A 158 -0.32 4.90 17.08
CA LEU A 158 -1.43 3.94 17.12
C LEU A 158 -1.70 3.47 18.55
N PRO A 159 -2.98 3.26 18.94
CA PRO A 159 -3.35 2.84 20.29
C PRO A 159 -3.13 1.33 20.50
N ILE A 160 -1.88 0.88 20.42
CA ILE A 160 -1.48 -0.55 20.43
C ILE A 160 -1.82 -1.34 21.71
N HIS A 161 -2.33 -0.67 22.74
CA HIS A 161 -2.86 -1.30 23.95
C HIS A 161 -4.29 -1.81 23.75
N LYS A 162 -4.97 -1.38 22.69
CA LYS A 162 -6.27 -1.88 22.25
C LYS A 162 -6.06 -2.95 21.19
N VAL A 163 -6.99 -3.89 21.10
CA VAL A 163 -7.03 -4.82 19.96
C VAL A 163 -7.58 -4.06 18.74
N PRO A 164 -6.99 -4.19 17.54
CA PRO A 164 -7.57 -3.63 16.31
C PRO A 164 -9.00 -4.12 16.09
N ASP A 165 -9.86 -3.24 15.58
CA ASP A 165 -11.17 -3.63 15.09
C ASP A 165 -11.00 -4.42 13.78
N ILE A 166 -11.89 -5.38 13.52
CA ILE A 166 -11.96 -6.14 12.27
C ILE A 166 -13.18 -5.69 11.50
N ILE A 167 -13.00 -5.33 10.22
CA ILE A 167 -14.09 -5.13 9.27
C ILE A 167 -14.06 -6.24 8.22
N LEU A 168 -15.21 -6.87 8.01
CA LEU A 168 -15.38 -7.95 7.03
C LEU A 168 -16.06 -7.42 5.76
N SER A 169 -15.61 -7.90 4.61
CA SER A 169 -16.26 -7.65 3.32
C SER A 169 -17.69 -8.20 3.32
N SER A 170 -18.57 -7.63 2.49
CA SER A 170 -19.92 -8.15 2.33
C SER A 170 -19.94 -9.58 1.75
N SER A 171 -18.96 -9.94 0.92
CA SER A 171 -18.84 -11.24 0.28
C SER A 171 -18.65 -12.41 1.26
N VAL A 172 -18.07 -12.17 2.44
CA VAL A 172 -17.87 -13.25 3.43
C VAL A 172 -19.17 -13.69 4.10
N LYS A 173 -20.22 -12.85 4.04
CA LYS A 173 -21.52 -13.11 4.66
C LYS A 173 -22.36 -14.13 3.90
N ARG A 174 -21.84 -14.70 2.81
CA ARG A 174 -22.50 -15.72 1.99
C ARG A 174 -22.82 -17.01 2.76
N ASP A 175 -21.96 -17.39 3.71
CA ASP A 175 -22.21 -18.47 4.65
C ASP A 175 -21.37 -18.34 5.93
N SER A 176 -21.67 -19.19 6.90
CA SER A 176 -20.98 -19.24 8.19
C SER A 176 -19.53 -19.72 8.07
N MET A 177 -19.21 -20.58 7.11
CA MET A 177 -17.87 -21.12 6.92
C MET A 177 -16.91 -20.00 6.54
N MET A 178 -17.24 -19.25 5.49
CA MET A 178 -16.46 -18.12 5.01
C MET A 178 -16.31 -17.05 6.08
N THR A 179 -17.41 -16.68 6.75
CA THR A 179 -17.37 -15.66 7.81
C THR A 179 -16.42 -16.07 8.94
N LYS A 180 -16.50 -17.31 9.42
CA LYS A 180 -15.68 -17.78 10.55
C LYS A 180 -14.21 -17.98 10.17
N ALA A 181 -13.94 -18.58 9.01
CA ALA A 181 -12.57 -18.77 8.54
C ALA A 181 -11.84 -17.42 8.32
N VAL A 182 -12.52 -16.44 7.73
CA VAL A 182 -11.95 -15.10 7.55
C VAL A 182 -11.75 -14.39 8.89
N THR A 183 -12.68 -14.58 9.84
CA THR A 183 -12.53 -14.02 11.20
C THR A 183 -11.30 -14.61 11.89
N GLU A 184 -11.09 -15.93 11.77
CA GLU A 184 -9.91 -16.61 12.30
C GLU A 184 -8.63 -16.07 11.65
N ALA A 185 -8.61 -15.89 10.33
CA ALA A 185 -7.49 -15.30 9.60
C ALA A 185 -7.13 -13.90 10.12
N ALA A 186 -8.13 -13.03 10.31
CA ALA A 186 -7.96 -11.68 10.80
C ALA A 186 -7.43 -11.66 12.25
N GLN A 187 -7.97 -12.50 13.12
CA GLN A 187 -7.50 -12.64 14.51
C GLN A 187 -6.07 -13.17 14.58
N ALA A 188 -5.76 -14.21 13.79
CA ALA A 188 -4.43 -14.76 13.67
C ALA A 188 -3.42 -13.71 13.21
N LYS A 189 -3.78 -12.86 12.25
CA LYS A 189 -2.94 -11.77 11.79
C LYS A 189 -2.65 -10.74 12.88
N ILE A 190 -3.67 -10.31 13.63
CA ILE A 190 -3.49 -9.40 14.78
C ILE A 190 -2.49 -10.01 15.78
N VAL A 191 -2.66 -11.29 16.10
CA VAL A 191 -1.75 -12.00 17.01
C VAL A 191 -0.33 -12.07 16.43
N TRP A 192 -0.18 -12.39 15.14
CA TRP A 192 1.11 -12.46 14.48
C TRP A 192 1.84 -11.12 14.54
N LEU A 193 1.17 -10.02 14.20
CA LEU A 193 1.76 -8.69 14.22
C LEU A 193 2.23 -8.31 15.63
N SER A 194 1.43 -8.60 16.65
CA SER A 194 1.79 -8.31 18.05
C SER A 194 3.01 -9.07 18.57
N LYS A 195 3.30 -10.25 18.00
CA LYS A 195 4.40 -11.13 18.43
C LYS A 195 5.68 -10.95 17.62
N ASN A 196 5.56 -10.62 16.34
CA ASN A 196 6.69 -10.62 15.41
C ASN A 196 7.21 -9.22 15.08
N LEU A 197 6.43 -8.16 15.33
CA LEU A 197 6.87 -6.80 15.11
C LEU A 197 7.35 -6.15 16.41
N GLU A 198 8.35 -5.29 16.31
CA GLU A 198 8.83 -4.49 17.44
C GLU A 198 7.74 -3.51 17.88
N LYS A 199 7.63 -3.24 19.18
CA LYS A 199 6.67 -2.24 19.70
C LYS A 199 6.79 -0.90 18.97
N LYS A 200 8.02 -0.43 18.71
CA LYS A 200 8.29 0.82 18.00
C LYS A 200 7.81 0.85 16.54
N GLU A 201 7.63 -0.32 15.94
CA GLU A 201 7.12 -0.52 14.58
C GLU A 201 5.58 -0.41 14.59
N ILE A 202 4.91 -1.14 15.48
CA ILE A 202 3.44 -1.15 15.59
C ILE A 202 2.88 0.22 16.02
N LEU A 203 3.68 1.06 16.68
CA LEU A 203 3.26 2.42 17.07
C LEU A 203 2.97 3.35 15.88
N THR A 204 3.48 3.03 14.68
CA THR A 204 3.41 3.91 13.51
C THR A 204 2.53 3.35 12.39
N GLY A 205 2.28 2.05 12.37
CA GLY A 205 1.58 1.38 11.27
C GLY A 205 1.31 -0.09 11.56
N PHE A 206 0.72 -0.78 10.59
CA PHE A 206 0.61 -2.24 10.63
C PHE A 206 1.83 -2.91 9.97
N HIS A 207 2.59 -2.18 9.14
CA HIS A 207 3.74 -2.71 8.38
C HIS A 207 3.37 -3.95 7.56
N ASP A 208 2.14 -3.95 7.05
CA ASP A 208 1.49 -5.08 6.38
C ASP A 208 2.04 -5.35 4.97
N MET A 209 3.00 -4.53 4.54
CA MET A 209 3.77 -4.73 3.32
C MET A 209 4.71 -5.93 3.45
N LYS A 210 5.02 -6.39 4.68
CA LYS A 210 5.75 -7.63 4.89
C LYS A 210 4.84 -8.83 4.65
N ILE A 211 5.19 -9.65 3.66
CA ILE A 211 4.36 -10.74 3.17
C ILE A 211 4.04 -11.82 4.22
N ASP A 212 4.90 -12.03 5.21
CA ASP A 212 4.79 -13.15 6.15
C ASP A 212 3.50 -13.11 6.99
N SER A 213 3.01 -11.93 7.35
CA SER A 213 1.76 -11.80 8.11
C SER A 213 0.54 -12.20 7.28
N GLU A 214 0.58 -11.93 5.98
CA GLU A 214 -0.48 -12.32 5.04
C GLU A 214 -0.49 -13.83 4.84
N ILE A 215 0.71 -14.43 4.63
CA ILE A 215 0.86 -15.89 4.50
C ILE A 215 0.28 -16.58 5.74
N TYR A 216 0.71 -16.16 6.94
CA TYR A 216 0.25 -16.75 8.19
C TYR A 216 -1.28 -16.65 8.34
N SER A 217 -1.86 -15.51 7.97
CA SER A 217 -3.32 -15.32 8.03
C SER A 217 -4.06 -16.26 7.07
N VAL A 218 -3.55 -16.45 5.85
CA VAL A 218 -4.14 -17.35 4.85
C VAL A 218 -4.01 -18.80 5.29
N GLU A 219 -2.86 -19.21 5.82
CA GLU A 219 -2.67 -20.54 6.37
C GLU A 219 -3.68 -20.86 7.47
N LYS A 220 -3.90 -19.91 8.40
CA LYS A 220 -4.89 -20.07 9.48
C LYS A 220 -6.33 -20.14 8.97
N MET A 221 -6.64 -19.39 7.92
CA MET A 221 -7.92 -19.49 7.21
C MET A 221 -8.14 -20.90 6.64
N LEU A 222 -7.12 -21.48 6.01
CA LEU A 222 -7.16 -22.80 5.40
C LEU A 222 -7.20 -23.92 6.44
N GLU A 223 -6.43 -23.80 7.52
CA GLU A 223 -6.46 -24.72 8.65
C GLU A 223 -7.86 -24.81 9.26
N PHE A 224 -8.49 -23.65 9.50
CA PHE A 224 -9.84 -23.59 10.03
C PHE A 224 -10.86 -24.25 9.09
N TYR A 225 -10.78 -23.97 7.78
CA TYR A 225 -11.63 -24.62 6.79
C TYR A 225 -11.47 -26.14 6.82
N LYS A 226 -10.23 -26.65 6.78
CA LYS A 226 -9.95 -28.09 6.79
C LYS A 226 -10.45 -28.78 8.06
N ALA A 227 -10.38 -28.11 9.21
CA ALA A 227 -10.87 -28.65 10.48
C ALA A 227 -12.40 -28.72 10.58
N HIS A 228 -13.11 -27.85 9.87
CA HIS A 228 -14.55 -27.64 10.02
C HIS A 228 -15.36 -27.89 8.73
N GLU A 229 -14.76 -28.43 7.67
CA GLU A 229 -15.42 -28.60 6.36
C GLU A 229 -16.70 -29.46 6.42
N ASN A 230 -16.80 -30.33 7.41
CA ASN A 230 -17.94 -31.22 7.61
C ASN A 230 -18.95 -30.70 8.65
N ASP A 231 -18.65 -29.58 9.32
CA ASP A 231 -19.44 -29.07 10.44
C ASP A 231 -20.62 -28.20 9.98
N TRP A 232 -20.54 -27.62 8.78
CA TRP A 232 -21.54 -26.66 8.28
C TRP A 232 -21.95 -26.94 6.82
N LYS A 233 -23.12 -26.44 6.45
CA LYS A 233 -23.51 -26.34 5.04
C LYS A 233 -22.71 -25.22 4.38
N ILE A 234 -21.92 -25.59 3.37
CA ILE A 234 -21.01 -24.66 2.67
C ILE A 234 -21.64 -24.24 1.34
N ASN A 235 -21.61 -22.95 1.03
CA ASN A 235 -22.01 -22.42 -0.27
C ASN A 235 -21.04 -22.94 -1.35
N PRO A 236 -21.51 -23.34 -2.55
CA PRO A 236 -20.63 -23.77 -3.64
C PRO A 236 -19.48 -22.81 -3.94
N ASP A 237 -19.70 -21.50 -3.89
CA ASP A 237 -18.66 -20.48 -4.15
C ASP A 237 -17.60 -20.45 -3.04
N THR A 238 -18.02 -20.63 -1.78
CA THR A 238 -17.10 -20.76 -0.64
C THR A 238 -16.26 -22.02 -0.79
N LYS A 239 -16.88 -23.15 -1.13
CA LYS A 239 -16.17 -24.41 -1.35
C LYS A 239 -15.15 -24.29 -2.49
N LYS A 240 -15.56 -23.72 -3.62
CA LYS A 240 -14.67 -23.43 -4.76
C LYS A 240 -13.48 -22.56 -4.35
N TYR A 241 -13.73 -21.47 -3.62
CA TYR A 241 -12.67 -20.59 -3.12
C TYR A 241 -11.65 -21.35 -2.27
N PHE A 242 -12.09 -22.14 -1.30
CA PHE A 242 -11.19 -22.89 -0.42
C PHE A 242 -10.44 -24.01 -1.14
N GLU A 243 -11.07 -24.68 -2.10
CA GLU A 243 -10.42 -25.68 -2.94
C GLU A 243 -9.32 -25.04 -3.80
N GLU A 244 -9.58 -23.88 -4.40
CA GLU A 244 -8.58 -23.13 -5.19
C GLU A 244 -7.42 -22.63 -4.31
N MET A 245 -7.72 -22.02 -3.17
CA MET A 245 -6.70 -21.57 -2.22
C MET A 245 -5.88 -22.72 -1.64
N THR A 246 -6.50 -23.88 -1.41
CA THR A 246 -5.79 -25.09 -0.97
C THR A 246 -4.84 -25.58 -2.06
N ARG A 247 -5.27 -25.60 -3.33
CA ARG A 247 -4.38 -25.92 -4.47
C ARG A 247 -3.19 -24.95 -4.56
N ILE A 248 -3.42 -23.65 -4.41
CA ILE A 248 -2.35 -22.65 -4.38
C ILE A 248 -1.34 -22.97 -3.26
N ALA A 249 -1.84 -23.23 -2.05
CA ALA A 249 -1.00 -23.50 -0.88
C ALA A 249 -0.18 -24.79 -1.00
N GLU A 250 -0.81 -25.89 -1.41
CA GLU A 250 -0.16 -27.20 -1.54
C GLU A 250 0.88 -27.25 -2.66
N ASN A 251 0.82 -26.32 -3.63
CA ASN A 251 1.84 -26.15 -4.66
C ASN A 251 2.92 -25.12 -4.29
N GLY A 252 2.93 -24.60 -3.06
CA GLY A 252 3.92 -23.62 -2.59
C GLY A 252 3.82 -22.27 -3.29
N ARG A 253 2.63 -21.90 -3.78
CA ARG A 253 2.40 -20.68 -4.59
C ARG A 253 1.76 -19.53 -3.81
N LEU A 254 1.65 -19.62 -2.48
CA LEU A 254 1.01 -18.56 -1.65
C LEU A 254 1.67 -17.20 -1.80
N LYS A 255 3.01 -17.13 -1.83
CA LYS A 255 3.73 -15.86 -1.99
C LYS A 255 3.40 -15.18 -3.31
N ASP A 256 3.40 -15.95 -4.39
CA ASP A 256 3.06 -15.45 -5.72
C ASP A 256 1.59 -14.99 -5.80
N HIS A 257 0.68 -15.77 -5.20
CA HIS A 257 -0.74 -15.42 -5.09
C HIS A 257 -0.95 -14.10 -4.35
N ILE A 258 -0.32 -13.96 -3.19
CA ILE A 258 -0.41 -12.74 -2.39
C ILE A 258 0.20 -11.54 -3.13
N TYR A 259 1.29 -11.76 -3.87
CA TYR A 259 1.90 -10.72 -4.70
C TYR A 259 0.96 -10.26 -5.82
N GLU A 260 0.33 -11.18 -6.54
CA GLU A 260 -0.68 -10.86 -7.55
C GLU A 260 -1.88 -10.12 -6.93
N LYS A 261 -2.44 -10.68 -5.85
CA LYS A 261 -3.57 -10.12 -5.11
C LYS A 261 -3.37 -8.67 -4.71
N TYR A 262 -2.15 -8.30 -4.33
CA TYR A 262 -1.80 -6.94 -3.93
C TYR A 262 -1.11 -6.14 -5.03
N HIS A 263 -1.24 -6.56 -6.29
CA HIS A 263 -0.70 -5.87 -7.47
C HIS A 263 0.80 -5.52 -7.35
N GLY A 264 1.57 -6.41 -6.73
CA GLY A 264 3.00 -6.22 -6.49
C GLY A 264 3.35 -5.21 -5.38
N VAL A 265 2.35 -4.60 -4.74
CA VAL A 265 2.52 -3.64 -3.64
C VAL A 265 2.67 -4.38 -2.31
N ILE A 266 3.63 -5.30 -2.26
CA ILE A 266 4.02 -6.07 -1.09
C ILE A 266 5.50 -6.47 -1.22
N ASP A 267 6.22 -6.54 -0.10
CA ASP A 267 7.65 -6.85 -0.06
C ASP A 267 7.88 -8.34 -0.34
N TYR A 268 8.08 -8.64 -1.63
CA TYR A 268 8.48 -9.94 -2.14
C TYR A 268 9.42 -9.74 -3.34
N PRO A 269 10.75 -9.69 -3.11
CA PRO A 269 11.74 -9.36 -4.14
C PRO A 269 11.69 -10.24 -5.39
N GLU A 270 11.32 -11.52 -5.23
CA GLU A 270 11.20 -12.47 -6.34
C GLU A 270 9.87 -12.35 -7.10
N GLY A 271 8.91 -11.58 -6.59
CA GLY A 271 7.54 -11.52 -7.09
C GLY A 271 7.42 -11.17 -8.57
N GLU A 272 8.11 -10.11 -9.02
CA GLU A 272 8.03 -9.67 -10.42
C GLU A 272 8.63 -10.72 -11.36
N ALA A 273 9.73 -11.37 -10.98
CA ALA A 273 10.34 -12.43 -11.78
C ALA A 273 9.46 -13.70 -11.88
N ARG A 274 8.59 -13.94 -10.89
CA ARG A 274 7.70 -15.12 -10.84
C ARG A 274 6.30 -14.86 -11.40
N LYS A 275 5.95 -13.61 -11.71
CA LYS A 275 4.63 -13.19 -12.17
C LYS A 275 4.13 -13.97 -13.39
N ALA A 276 4.94 -14.09 -14.44
CA ALA A 276 4.57 -14.81 -15.67
C ALA A 276 4.35 -16.31 -15.41
N ASP A 277 5.23 -16.93 -14.63
CA ASP A 277 5.11 -18.34 -14.21
C ASP A 277 3.84 -18.57 -13.35
N TYR A 278 3.50 -17.61 -12.49
CA TYR A 278 2.29 -17.70 -11.66
C TYR A 278 1.00 -17.57 -12.47
N ILE A 279 0.97 -16.68 -13.47
CA ILE A 279 -0.15 -16.57 -14.40
C ILE A 279 -0.36 -17.91 -15.14
N GLN A 280 0.73 -18.53 -15.63
CA GLN A 280 0.63 -19.83 -16.29
C GLN A 280 0.12 -20.91 -15.33
N PHE A 281 0.61 -20.93 -14.08
CA PHE A 281 0.11 -21.84 -13.05
C PHE A 281 -1.40 -21.67 -12.80
N LYS A 282 -1.92 -20.44 -12.73
CA LYS A 282 -3.36 -20.20 -12.56
C LYS A 282 -4.17 -20.75 -13.72
N ILE A 283 -3.69 -20.58 -14.96
CA ILE A 283 -4.31 -21.14 -16.17
C ILE A 283 -4.33 -22.68 -16.09
N ASP A 284 -3.17 -23.29 -15.83
CA ASP A 284 -3.01 -24.75 -15.80
C ASP A 284 -3.84 -25.42 -14.69
N LYS A 285 -4.01 -24.72 -13.56
CA LYS A 285 -4.78 -25.21 -12.39
C LYS A 285 -6.21 -24.70 -12.33
N ASN A 286 -6.67 -23.96 -13.34
CA ASN A 286 -7.99 -23.35 -13.42
C ASN A 286 -8.36 -22.62 -12.13
N ILE A 287 -7.47 -21.71 -11.69
CA ILE A 287 -7.68 -20.85 -10.52
C ILE A 287 -8.38 -19.58 -10.98
N SER A 288 -9.47 -19.21 -10.30
CA SER A 288 -10.25 -18.04 -10.65
C SER A 288 -9.74 -16.75 -9.99
N GLU A 289 -10.09 -15.61 -10.60
CA GLU A 289 -9.80 -14.28 -10.03
C GLU A 289 -10.52 -14.02 -8.69
N ASP A 290 -11.57 -14.79 -8.36
CA ASP A 290 -12.28 -14.70 -7.09
C ASP A 290 -11.34 -14.93 -5.88
N THR A 291 -10.21 -15.63 -6.10
CA THR A 291 -9.20 -15.88 -5.06
C THR A 291 -8.42 -14.61 -4.64
N ASN A 292 -8.46 -13.56 -5.46
CA ASN A 292 -7.80 -12.27 -5.22
C ASN A 292 -8.64 -11.32 -4.33
N GLU A 293 -9.85 -11.71 -3.93
CA GLU A 293 -10.71 -10.85 -3.14
C GLU A 293 -10.14 -10.57 -1.73
N ILE A 294 -10.26 -9.30 -1.29
CA ILE A 294 -9.86 -8.85 0.04
C ILE A 294 -11.06 -8.98 0.98
N PHE A 295 -11.00 -9.94 1.88
CA PHE A 295 -12.13 -10.31 2.74
C PHE A 295 -12.22 -9.54 4.05
N TYR A 296 -11.13 -8.93 4.50
CA TYR A 296 -11.13 -8.17 5.75
C TYR A 296 -10.08 -7.06 5.73
N LYS A 297 -10.30 -6.08 6.60
CA LYS A 297 -9.28 -5.15 7.06
C LYS A 297 -9.25 -5.14 8.57
N ILE A 298 -8.08 -4.90 9.14
CA ILE A 298 -7.90 -4.61 10.56
C ILE A 298 -7.52 -3.15 10.72
N PHE A 299 -8.07 -2.47 11.71
CA PHE A 299 -7.87 -1.04 11.85
C PHE A 299 -7.90 -0.55 13.29
N TYR A 300 -7.26 0.59 13.51
CA TYR A 300 -7.40 1.37 14.74
C TYR A 300 -8.23 2.62 14.48
N ARG A 301 -9.11 2.95 15.42
CA ARG A 301 -9.72 4.27 15.51
C ARG A 301 -8.81 5.19 16.32
N LEU A 302 -8.57 6.36 15.77
CA LEU A 302 -7.70 7.37 16.35
C LEU A 302 -8.57 8.40 17.06
N GLN A 303 -8.64 8.29 18.39
CA GLN A 303 -9.28 9.27 19.26
C GLN A 303 -8.58 10.63 19.18
#